data_AF-A0A537Y2D8-F1
#
_entry.id   AF-A0A537Y2D8-F1
#
_cell.length_a   1.000
_cell.length_b   1.000
_cell.length_c   1.000
_cell.angle_alpha   90.00
_cell.angle_beta   90.00
_cell.angle_gamma   90.00
#
_symmetry.space_group_name_H-M   'P 1'
#
loop_
_entity.id
_entity.type
_entity.pdbx_description
1 polymer ?
#
loop_
_entity_poly.entity_id
_entity_poly.type
_entity_poly.pdbx_seq_one_letter_code
_entity_poly.pdbx_strand_id
1 'polypeptide(L)'
;MEEVHGRDPIADRAGTRDDTLRRRLVLVAAIAAAIGTLHFADHAIRGQIVVERGLDPDWNHSGWPFQHDFTPFTISMIVVYVLLLGGIWFTLRGRLWAGYWLGTAIIIGAIVVFVHFVGSDAETPKMIIDTYDNLAAGIPALVVLLGVVAILAVMAGLAVYVRRASGHW
;
A
#
# COMPACT_ATOMS: atom_id res chain seq x y z
N MET A 1 3.58 -50.96 -24.36
CA MET A 1 4.38 -49.76 -24.61
C MET A 1 3.69 -48.63 -23.85
N GLU A 2 4.14 -48.36 -22.63
CA GLU A 2 3.72 -47.16 -21.88
C GLU A 2 4.48 -45.97 -22.50
N GLU A 3 3.74 -45.02 -23.07
CA GLU A 3 4.29 -43.71 -23.42
C GLU A 3 4.71 -43.03 -22.12
N VAL A 4 6.01 -43.01 -21.86
CA VAL A 4 6.59 -42.12 -20.85
C VAL A 4 6.46 -40.71 -21.41
N HIS A 5 5.35 -40.03 -21.05
CA HIS A 5 5.16 -38.60 -21.21
C HIS A 5 6.21 -37.87 -20.34
N GLY A 6 7.42 -37.76 -20.86
CA GLY A 6 8.49 -36.97 -20.27
C GLY A 6 8.08 -35.51 -20.30
N ARG A 7 7.76 -34.94 -19.13
CA ARG A 7 7.56 -33.48 -19.02
C ARG A 7 8.82 -32.78 -19.50
N ASP A 8 8.65 -31.76 -20.35
CA ASP A 8 9.73 -30.92 -20.81
C ASP A 8 10.34 -30.16 -19.60
N PRO A 9 11.61 -30.44 -19.24
CA PRO A 9 12.25 -29.80 -18.10
C PRO A 9 12.35 -28.27 -18.22
N ILE A 10 12.31 -27.73 -19.44
CA ILE A 10 12.36 -26.29 -19.69
C ILE A 10 11.00 -25.65 -19.34
N ALA A 11 9.90 -26.27 -19.76
CA ALA A 11 8.55 -25.82 -19.45
C ALA A 11 8.26 -25.87 -17.93
N ASP A 12 8.68 -26.95 -17.26
CA ASP A 12 8.54 -27.08 -15.80
C ASP A 12 9.35 -26.01 -15.03
N ARG A 13 10.56 -25.67 -15.49
CA ARG A 13 11.38 -24.59 -14.90
C ARG A 13 10.78 -23.20 -15.13
N ALA A 14 10.14 -22.96 -16.28
CA ALA A 14 9.46 -21.70 -16.54
C ALA A 14 8.24 -21.53 -15.62
N GLY A 15 7.41 -22.58 -15.48
CA GLY A 15 6.25 -22.57 -14.59
C GLY A 15 6.62 -22.32 -13.11
N THR A 16 7.64 -23.01 -12.60
CA THR A 16 8.11 -22.79 -11.21
C THR A 16 8.65 -21.38 -10.96
N ARG A 17 9.28 -20.76 -11.97
CA ARG A 17 9.77 -19.38 -11.88
C ARG A 17 8.60 -18.39 -11.82
N ASP A 18 7.62 -18.54 -12.71
CA ASP A 18 6.45 -17.66 -12.77
C ASP A 18 5.62 -17.73 -11.50
N ASP A 19 5.44 -18.92 -10.93
CA ASP A 19 4.80 -19.11 -9.63
C ASP A 19 5.56 -18.40 -8.51
N THR A 20 6.89 -18.45 -8.53
CA THR A 20 7.73 -17.76 -7.56
C THR A 20 7.58 -16.24 -7.68
N LEU A 21 7.57 -15.70 -8.89
CA LEU A 21 7.38 -14.27 -9.14
C LEU A 21 5.98 -13.81 -8.70
N ARG A 22 4.94 -14.59 -9.01
CA ARG A 22 3.56 -14.33 -8.57
C ARG A 22 3.45 -14.30 -7.05
N ARG A 23 4.04 -15.28 -6.35
CA ARG A 23 4.07 -15.31 -4.87
C ARG A 23 4.76 -14.09 -4.28
N ARG A 24 5.86 -13.62 -4.90
CA ARG A 24 6.55 -12.39 -4.46
C ARG A 24 5.68 -11.16 -4.63
N LEU A 25 4.97 -11.02 -5.76
CA LEU A 25 4.03 -9.92 -5.97
C LEU A 25 2.93 -9.89 -4.90
N VAL A 26 2.32 -11.05 -4.63
CA VAL A 26 1.30 -11.18 -3.57
C VAL A 26 1.87 -10.87 -2.19
N LEU A 27 3.08 -11.34 -1.87
CA LEU A 27 3.72 -11.08 -0.58
C LEU A 27 3.96 -9.57 -0.38
N VAL A 28 4.52 -8.88 -1.37
CA VAL A 28 4.75 -7.43 -1.29
C VAL A 28 3.43 -6.68 -1.16
N ALA A 29 2.39 -7.07 -1.91
CA ALA A 29 1.06 -6.48 -1.78
C ALA A 29 0.42 -6.71 -0.41
N ALA A 30 0.58 -7.91 0.16
CA ALA A 30 0.07 -8.22 1.50
C ALA A 30 0.79 -7.40 2.58
N ILE A 31 2.12 -7.25 2.47
CA ILE A 31 2.91 -6.37 3.35
C ILE A 31 2.45 -4.91 3.19
N ALA A 32 2.23 -4.44 1.96
CA ALA A 32 1.71 -3.10 1.70
C ALA A 32 0.33 -2.87 2.33
N ALA A 33 -0.57 -3.86 2.25
CA ALA A 33 -1.87 -3.79 2.89
C ALA A 33 -1.76 -3.73 4.43
N ALA A 34 -0.86 -4.51 5.02
CA ALA A 34 -0.62 -4.48 6.47
C ALA A 34 -0.07 -3.12 6.93
N ILE A 35 0.95 -2.60 6.25
CA ILE A 35 1.52 -1.27 6.57
C ILE A 35 0.47 -0.17 6.33
N GLY A 36 -0.29 -0.25 5.23
CA GLY A 36 -1.39 0.68 4.96
C GLY A 36 -2.48 0.63 6.03
N THR A 37 -2.77 -0.55 6.60
CA THR A 37 -3.70 -0.68 7.73
C THR A 37 -3.19 0.04 8.96
N LEU A 38 -1.90 -0.12 9.29
CA LEU A 38 -1.26 0.62 10.39
C LEU A 38 -1.31 2.13 10.14
N HIS A 39 -1.10 2.57 8.90
CA HIS A 39 -1.18 3.98 8.51
C HIS A 39 -2.58 4.56 8.69
N PHE A 40 -3.62 3.86 8.21
CA PHE A 40 -5.01 4.30 8.41
C PHE A 40 -5.41 4.29 9.90
N ALA A 41 -4.89 3.34 10.68
CA ALA A 41 -5.12 3.32 12.13
C ALA A 41 -4.46 4.51 12.83
N ASP A 42 -3.21 4.86 12.48
CA ASP A 42 -2.53 6.05 12.99
C ASP A 42 -3.34 7.32 12.73
N HIS A 43 -3.83 7.48 11.51
CA HIS A 43 -4.73 8.57 11.11
C HIS A 43 -5.99 8.67 11.98
N ALA A 44 -6.64 7.54 12.28
CA ALA A 44 -7.82 7.52 13.13
C ALA A 44 -7.47 7.89 14.59
N ILE A 45 -6.36 7.37 15.11
CA ILE A 45 -5.85 7.69 16.45
C ILE A 45 -5.54 9.19 16.55
N ARG A 46 -4.84 9.76 15.58
CA ARG A 46 -4.53 11.20 15.56
C ARG A 46 -5.78 12.06 15.42
N GLY A 47 -6.76 11.65 14.61
CA GLY A 47 -8.07 12.32 14.57
C GLY A 47 -8.76 12.35 15.93
N GLN A 48 -8.75 11.23 16.66
CA GLN A 48 -9.27 11.17 18.03
C GLN A 48 -8.52 12.10 18.98
N ILE A 49 -7.18 12.12 18.91
CA ILE A 49 -6.34 12.99 19.76
C ILE A 49 -6.67 14.47 19.53
N VAL A 50 -6.85 14.89 18.26
CA VAL A 50 -7.22 16.27 17.92
C VAL A 50 -8.51 16.67 18.62
N VAL A 51 -9.53 15.82 18.57
CA VAL A 51 -10.82 16.07 19.22
C VAL A 51 -10.71 16.07 20.74
N GLU A 52 -10.06 15.05 21.32
CA GLU A 52 -9.95 14.90 22.78
C GLU A 52 -9.14 16.00 23.46
N ARG A 53 -8.11 16.53 22.77
CA ARG A 53 -7.21 17.56 23.31
C ARG A 53 -7.57 18.97 22.88
N GLY A 54 -8.60 19.14 22.03
CA GLY A 54 -8.97 20.44 21.48
C GLY A 54 -7.85 21.10 20.68
N LEU A 55 -7.13 20.30 19.89
CA LEU A 55 -6.14 20.81 18.94
C LEU A 55 -6.83 21.51 17.77
N ASP A 56 -6.04 22.12 16.89
CA ASP A 56 -6.53 22.71 15.66
C ASP A 56 -7.37 21.68 14.86
N PRO A 57 -8.66 21.95 14.58
CA PRO A 57 -9.54 21.03 13.86
C PRO A 57 -9.01 20.62 12.48
N ASP A 58 -8.23 21.47 11.82
CA ASP A 58 -7.64 21.18 10.51
C ASP A 58 -6.60 20.04 10.59
N TRP A 59 -6.16 19.67 11.80
CA TRP A 59 -5.24 18.55 12.00
C TRP A 59 -5.96 17.19 11.97
N ASN A 60 -7.30 17.17 12.00
CA ASN A 60 -8.09 15.95 11.87
C ASN A 60 -8.30 15.56 10.40
N HIS A 61 -7.25 15.00 9.77
CA HIS A 61 -7.28 14.62 8.36
C HIS A 61 -8.09 13.35 8.08
N SER A 62 -8.22 12.48 9.07
CA SER A 62 -9.04 11.28 8.93
C SER A 62 -10.53 11.60 8.95
N GLY A 63 -10.91 12.71 9.60
CA GLY A 63 -12.28 13.01 9.97
C GLY A 63 -12.81 12.01 11.00
N TRP A 64 -11.94 11.38 11.80
CA TRP A 64 -12.32 10.45 12.86
C TRP A 64 -12.47 11.20 14.20
N PRO A 65 -13.50 10.89 15.03
CA PRO A 65 -14.63 10.00 14.73
C PRO A 65 -15.46 10.53 13.56
N PHE A 66 -16.00 9.61 12.75
CA PHE A 66 -16.59 9.93 11.44
C PHE A 66 -17.53 11.13 11.50
N GLN A 67 -17.11 12.18 10.80
CA GLN A 67 -17.92 13.36 10.49
C GLN A 67 -18.99 12.97 9.43
N HIS A 68 -20.04 13.78 9.29
CA HIS A 68 -21.17 13.48 8.38
C HIS A 68 -20.76 13.41 6.89
N ASP A 69 -19.65 14.03 6.51
CA ASP A 69 -19.21 14.15 5.12
C ASP A 69 -18.07 13.17 4.77
N PHE A 70 -18.08 12.67 3.53
CA PHE A 70 -16.97 11.84 3.02
C PHE A 70 -15.68 12.65 2.99
N THR A 71 -14.71 12.25 3.80
CA THR A 71 -13.37 12.85 3.80
C THR A 71 -12.50 12.30 2.66
N PRO A 72 -11.52 13.08 2.17
CA PRO A 72 -10.47 12.56 1.29
C PRO A 72 -9.80 11.29 1.85
N PHE A 73 -9.69 11.19 3.18
CA PHE A 73 -9.23 9.99 3.87
C PHE A 73 -10.11 8.77 3.58
N THR A 74 -11.43 8.87 3.75
CA THR A 74 -12.36 7.75 3.53
C THR A 74 -12.32 7.27 2.08
N ILE A 75 -12.30 8.21 1.13
CA ILE A 75 -12.17 7.91 -0.30
C ILE A 75 -10.85 7.19 -0.57
N SER A 76 -9.74 7.71 -0.06
CA SER A 76 -8.41 7.11 -0.21
C SER A 76 -8.35 5.71 0.37
N MET A 77 -8.93 5.49 1.56
CA MET A 77 -9.00 4.18 2.20
C MET A 77 -9.71 3.15 1.32
N ILE A 78 -10.89 3.50 0.79
CA ILE A 78 -11.66 2.62 -0.09
C ILE A 78 -10.84 2.29 -1.35
N VAL A 79 -10.29 3.31 -2.02
CA VAL A 79 -9.50 3.12 -3.24
C VAL A 79 -8.29 2.22 -2.99
N VAL A 80 -7.53 2.49 -1.93
CA VAL A 80 -6.32 1.72 -1.57
C VAL A 80 -6.66 0.26 -1.30
N TYR A 81 -7.67 -0.04 -0.48
CA TYR A 81 -8.01 -1.42 -0.18
C TYR A 81 -8.63 -2.17 -1.36
N VAL A 82 -9.44 -1.51 -2.19
CA VAL A 82 -9.96 -2.12 -3.42
C VAL A 82 -8.81 -2.52 -4.34
N LEU A 83 -7.83 -1.64 -4.54
CA LEU A 83 -6.65 -1.93 -5.36
C LEU A 83 -5.78 -3.04 -4.75
N LEU A 84 -5.48 -2.99 -3.46
CA LEU A 84 -4.58 -3.96 -2.82
C LEU A 84 -5.25 -5.33 -2.68
N LEU A 85 -6.41 -5.40 -2.04
CA LEU A 85 -7.09 -6.68 -1.75
C LEU A 85 -7.67 -7.30 -3.03
N GLY A 86 -8.28 -6.49 -3.90
CA GLY A 86 -8.73 -6.93 -5.21
C GLY A 86 -7.56 -7.42 -6.07
N GLY A 87 -6.45 -6.69 -6.06
CA GLY A 87 -5.21 -7.07 -6.71
C GLY A 87 -4.68 -8.42 -6.25
N ILE A 88 -4.57 -8.62 -4.93
CA ILE A 88 -4.12 -9.88 -4.32
C ILE A 88 -5.03 -11.02 -4.79
N TRP A 89 -6.34 -10.84 -4.69
CA TRP A 89 -7.33 -11.85 -5.08
C TRP A 89 -7.19 -12.27 -6.54
N PHE A 90 -7.09 -11.31 -7.46
CA PHE A 90 -6.98 -11.60 -8.88
C PHE A 90 -5.59 -12.11 -9.29
N THR A 91 -4.52 -11.67 -8.63
CA THR A 91 -3.17 -12.23 -8.83
C THR A 91 -3.10 -13.68 -8.36
N LEU A 92 -3.71 -14.04 -7.23
CA LEU A 92 -3.80 -15.44 -6.78
C LEU A 92 -4.55 -16.33 -7.77
N ARG A 93 -5.49 -15.77 -8.53
CA ARG A 93 -6.28 -16.48 -9.56
C ARG A 93 -5.65 -16.49 -10.96
N GLY A 94 -4.41 -16.06 -11.11
CA GLY A 94 -3.77 -16.06 -12.43
C GLY A 94 -4.02 -14.82 -13.29
N ARG A 95 -4.88 -13.88 -12.87
CA ARG A 95 -5.49 -12.87 -13.75
C ARG A 95 -4.76 -11.53 -13.83
N LEU A 96 -4.02 -11.14 -12.79
CA LEU A 96 -3.26 -9.89 -12.75
C LEU A 96 -1.78 -10.16 -12.47
N TRP A 97 -0.93 -9.33 -13.07
CA TRP A 97 0.53 -9.46 -13.12
C TRP A 97 1.22 -8.10 -12.86
N ALA A 98 2.46 -7.93 -13.34
CA ALA A 98 3.32 -6.79 -13.08
C ALA A 98 2.70 -5.42 -13.40
N GLY A 99 2.01 -5.28 -14.54
CA GLY A 99 1.42 -4.02 -14.98
C GLY A 99 0.36 -3.51 -14.02
N TYR A 100 -0.46 -4.40 -13.46
CA TYR A 100 -1.43 -4.04 -12.43
C TYR A 100 -0.74 -3.51 -11.17
N TRP A 101 0.30 -4.20 -10.69
CA TRP A 101 1.00 -3.80 -9.47
C TRP A 101 1.82 -2.52 -9.66
N LEU A 102 2.36 -2.28 -10.86
CA LEU A 102 2.99 -1.00 -11.19
C LEU A 102 1.97 0.15 -11.19
N GLY A 103 0.82 -0.04 -11.87
CA GLY A 103 -0.25 0.96 -11.86
C GLY A 103 -0.78 1.25 -10.46
N THR A 104 -0.97 0.20 -9.66
CA THR A 104 -1.37 0.31 -8.24
C THR A 104 -0.35 1.12 -7.44
N ALA A 105 0.94 0.82 -7.56
CA ALA A 105 1.99 1.55 -6.87
C ALA A 105 2.02 3.04 -7.26
N ILE A 106 1.83 3.36 -8.54
CA ILE A 106 1.78 4.75 -9.04
C ILE A 106 0.55 5.48 -8.49
N ILE A 107 -0.63 4.88 -8.57
CA ILE A 107 -1.88 5.50 -8.10
C ILE A 107 -1.83 5.76 -6.59
N ILE A 108 -1.47 4.74 -5.80
CA ILE A 108 -1.36 4.88 -4.34
C ILE A 108 -0.24 5.85 -3.98
N GLY A 109 0.90 5.80 -4.68
CA GLY A 109 2.00 6.74 -4.48
C GLY A 109 1.59 8.18 -4.73
N ALA A 110 0.82 8.45 -5.79
CA ALA A 110 0.30 9.78 -6.07
C ALA A 110 -0.65 10.28 -4.97
N ILE A 111 -1.52 9.41 -4.45
CA ILE A 111 -2.40 9.74 -3.31
C ILE A 111 -1.57 10.11 -2.08
N VAL A 112 -0.57 9.28 -1.73
CA VAL A 112 0.31 9.53 -0.57
C VAL A 112 1.07 10.85 -0.72
N VAL A 113 1.62 11.12 -1.91
CA VAL A 113 2.33 12.37 -2.19
C VAL A 113 1.39 13.57 -2.02
N PHE A 114 0.20 13.50 -2.62
CA PHE A 114 -0.77 14.58 -2.55
C PHE A 114 -1.17 14.90 -1.11
N VAL A 115 -1.56 13.89 -0.32
CA VAL A 115 -2.06 14.08 1.05
C VAL A 115 -1.00 14.58 2.02
N HIS A 116 0.24 14.11 1.91
CA HIS A 116 1.28 14.37 2.92
C HIS A 116 2.29 15.47 2.55
N PHE A 117 2.32 15.88 1.28
CA PHE A 117 3.40 16.74 0.78
C PHE A 117 2.94 17.88 -0.14
N VAL A 118 1.65 17.97 -0.50
CA VAL A 118 1.15 18.99 -1.44
C VAL A 118 0.04 19.83 -0.80
N GLY A 119 0.19 21.15 -0.85
CA GLY A 119 -0.80 22.11 -0.33
C GLY A 119 -0.47 22.60 1.08
N SER A 120 -1.17 23.67 1.49
CA SER A 120 -1.09 24.20 2.87
C SER A 120 -1.68 23.24 3.89
N ASP A 121 -2.66 22.44 3.46
CA ASP A 121 -3.46 21.55 4.30
C ASP A 121 -2.89 20.11 4.26
N ALA A 122 -1.60 20.00 3.89
CA ALA A 122 -0.92 18.72 3.85
C ALA A 122 -0.64 18.23 5.27
N GLU A 123 -0.84 16.94 5.48
CA GLU A 123 -0.53 16.32 6.76
C GLU A 123 0.97 16.00 6.84
N THR A 124 1.75 17.04 7.10
CA THR A 124 3.22 16.97 7.04
C THR A 124 3.82 16.08 8.13
N PRO A 125 5.03 15.52 7.91
CA PRO A 125 5.77 14.77 8.94
C PRO A 125 5.91 15.47 10.29
N LYS A 126 6.06 16.81 10.28
CA LYS A 126 6.13 17.61 11.50
C LYS A 126 4.79 17.58 12.25
N MET A 127 3.69 17.82 11.54
CA MET A 127 2.35 17.78 12.12
C MET A 127 2.01 16.40 12.71
N ILE A 128 2.42 15.30 12.04
CA ILE A 128 2.24 13.93 12.55
C ILE A 128 2.90 13.77 13.93
N ILE A 129 4.15 14.20 14.09
CA ILE A 129 4.87 14.11 15.36
C ILE A 129 4.23 15.01 16.41
N ASP A 130 3.95 16.27 16.04
CA ASP A 130 3.42 17.29 16.95
C ASP A 130 2.03 16.90 17.50
N THR A 131 1.20 16.21 16.71
CA THR A 131 -0.14 15.75 17.14
C THR A 131 -0.06 14.86 18.38
N TYR A 132 0.97 14.02 18.49
CA TYR A 132 1.11 13.12 19.64
C TYR A 132 1.59 13.82 20.92
N ASP A 133 2.25 14.99 20.79
CA ASP A 133 2.96 15.68 21.88
C ASP A 133 3.95 14.77 22.63
N ASN A 134 4.43 13.73 21.95
CA ASN A 134 5.32 12.72 22.48
C ASN A 134 6.10 12.04 21.35
N LEU A 135 7.42 12.20 21.36
CA LEU A 135 8.30 11.59 20.36
C LEU A 135 8.20 10.07 20.32
N ALA A 136 7.99 9.41 21.47
CA ALA A 136 7.89 7.95 21.52
C ALA A 136 6.67 7.42 20.76
N ALA A 137 5.61 8.22 20.59
CA ALA A 137 4.44 7.88 19.80
C ALA A 137 4.51 8.46 18.37
N GLY A 138 5.02 9.69 18.23
CA GLY A 138 5.16 10.35 16.92
C GLY A 138 6.19 9.70 15.98
N ILE A 139 7.30 9.17 16.52
CA ILE A 139 8.32 8.48 15.70
C ILE A 139 7.75 7.21 15.05
N PRO A 140 7.07 6.30 15.78
CA PRO A 140 6.39 5.16 15.15
C PRO A 140 5.43 5.56 14.02
N ALA A 141 4.63 6.61 14.20
CA ALA A 141 3.72 7.11 13.18
C ALA A 141 4.46 7.56 11.90
N LEU A 142 5.54 8.33 12.07
CA LEU A 142 6.39 8.73 10.95
C LEU A 142 7.05 7.52 10.27
N VAL A 143 7.51 6.53 11.04
CA VAL A 143 8.09 5.29 10.50
C VAL A 143 7.07 4.52 9.67
N VAL A 144 5.80 4.50 10.07
CA VAL A 144 4.71 3.88 9.30
C VAL A 144 4.51 4.61 7.97
N LEU A 145 4.44 5.95 7.95
CA LEU A 145 4.36 6.73 6.71
C LEU A 145 5.55 6.45 5.77
N LEU A 146 6.77 6.45 6.30
CA LEU A 146 7.97 6.11 5.52
C LEU A 146 7.93 4.66 5.01
N GLY A 147 7.38 3.75 5.81
CA GLY A 147 7.13 2.36 5.45
C GLY A 147 6.17 2.25 4.26
N VAL A 148 5.11 3.05 4.22
CA VAL A 148 4.18 3.14 3.08
C VAL A 148 4.94 3.58 1.82
N VAL A 149 5.73 4.65 1.89
CA VAL A 149 6.52 5.13 0.73
C VAL A 149 7.50 4.05 0.25
N ALA A 150 8.22 3.42 1.18
CA ALA A 150 9.20 2.39 0.88
C ALA A 150 8.57 1.15 0.23
N ILE A 151 7.45 0.65 0.76
CA ILE A 151 6.81 -0.56 0.22
C ILE A 151 6.20 -0.32 -1.16
N LEU A 152 5.71 0.90 -1.45
CA LEU A 152 5.26 1.27 -2.80
C LEU A 152 6.42 1.32 -3.80
N ALA A 153 7.58 1.87 -3.40
CA ALA A 153 8.78 1.83 -4.23
C ALA A 153 9.24 0.40 -4.50
N VAL A 154 9.22 -0.48 -3.47
CA VAL A 154 9.51 -1.91 -3.62
C VAL A 154 8.51 -2.59 -4.56
N MET A 155 7.21 -2.29 -4.44
CA MET A 155 6.17 -2.82 -5.32
C MET A 155 6.40 -2.43 -6.79
N ALA A 156 6.66 -1.14 -7.05
CA ALA A 156 6.97 -0.65 -8.39
C ALA A 156 8.25 -1.30 -8.95
N GLY A 157 9.32 -1.36 -8.15
CA GLY A 157 10.57 -1.99 -8.53
C GLY A 157 10.42 -3.48 -8.83
N LEU A 158 9.66 -4.20 -7.99
CA LEU A 158 9.36 -5.61 -8.20
C LEU A 158 8.53 -5.82 -9.46
N ALA A 159 7.53 -4.98 -9.73
CA ALA A 159 6.74 -5.07 -10.95
C ALA A 159 7.62 -4.92 -12.21
N VAL A 160 8.52 -3.92 -12.23
CA VAL A 160 9.48 -3.73 -13.33
C VAL A 160 10.42 -4.94 -13.46
N TYR A 161 10.91 -5.48 -12.34
CA TYR A 161 11.73 -6.69 -12.34
C TYR A 161 10.99 -7.90 -12.91
N VAL A 162 9.75 -8.15 -12.47
CA VAL A 162 8.91 -9.27 -12.95
C VAL A 162 8.69 -9.13 -14.46
N ARG A 163 8.41 -7.93 -14.95
CA ARG A 163 8.27 -7.68 -16.39
C ARG A 163 9.54 -8.05 -17.17
N ARG A 164 10.71 -7.70 -16.65
CA ARG A 164 12.00 -8.03 -17.27
C ARG A 164 12.32 -9.52 -17.21
N ALA A 165 11.95 -10.19 -16.12
CA ALA A 165 12.28 -11.59 -15.88
C ALA A 165 11.33 -12.59 -16.57
N SER A 166 10.05 -12.23 -16.73
CA SER A 166 9.01 -13.12 -17.27
C SER A 166 8.50 -12.72 -18.65
N GLY A 167 8.71 -11.48 -19.08
CA GLY A 167 8.12 -10.97 -20.33
C GLY A 167 6.66 -10.50 -20.18
N HIS A 168 5.99 -10.85 -19.08
CA HIS A 168 4.57 -10.56 -18.85
C HIS A 168 4.36 -9.22 -18.13
N TRP A 169 3.36 -8.47 -18.59
CA TRP A 169 2.75 -7.37 -17.85
C TRP A 169 1.53 -7.89 -17.10
#